data_AF-A0A5C1ASI1-F1
#
_entry.id   AF-A0A5C1ASI1-F1
#
_cell.length_a   1.000
_cell.length_b   1.000
_cell.length_c   1.000
_cell.angle_alpha   90.00
_cell.angle_beta   90.00
_cell.angle_gamma   90.00
#
_symmetry.space_group_name_H-M   'P 1'
#
loop_
_entity.id
_entity.type
_entity.pdbx_description
1 polymer ?
#
loop_
_entity_poly.entity_id
_entity_poly.type
_entity_poly.pdbx_seq_one_letter_code
_entity_poly.pdbx_strand_id
1 'polypeptide(L)'
;MNRITTAYRTLDSETQEYLHDVHKYAGKRCPGIYVEANPPPWGKVAIGAGPTLLLIGLVVAFNSNKDAYAAAMFLAATVLLGVWLTWFGLRDLMARGFYGRFTYFDPTHVYQVVGDDVTVTNVADARKVAAKGGGVLFVLPQEKFFVPITRAGRGQLVERFYEAVRDLEEHDDPKWNWLDLADLGGVAKHVAIEGGYPISAQSADLRIDDLPREPRRDGSALNVGLIGASAAALMAFLFGVVTFQPMRDNGLFDDAKTGGAPGLRSYLMDERNKSHRTEAKQLLAAMYDAPIAKVKSTGPPEQAAVREAFAALLESLRDAPQPVVSISVTEAGDANGITAREQQLRTDLADAFGLFVGRELIAFVKNPDDKKAHIEVTYTVPPDGAAVEWKLAVRTTPDGPAVETPPQTMPGAQTGLKNAIFQTIFGQPAPVVPPPVFDDTGDW
;
A
#
# COMPACT_ATOMS: atom_id res chain seq x y z
N MET A 1 13.04 -34.60 23.94
CA MET A 1 12.24 -33.41 23.58
C MET A 1 10.89 -33.58 24.24
N ASN A 2 10.51 -32.71 25.17
CA ASN A 2 9.31 -32.94 25.98
C ASN A 2 8.01 -32.56 25.26
N ARG A 3 8.10 -31.88 24.11
CA ARG A 3 6.94 -31.37 23.39
C ARG A 3 7.15 -31.44 21.88
N ILE A 4 6.17 -32.00 21.17
CA ILE A 4 6.13 -32.09 19.71
C ILE A 4 4.79 -31.48 19.26
N THR A 5 4.83 -30.59 18.26
CA THR A 5 3.63 -30.08 17.60
C THR A 5 3.68 -30.45 16.13
N THR A 6 2.68 -31.17 15.66
CA THR A 6 2.63 -31.66 14.29
C THR A 6 1.20 -31.78 13.79
N ALA A 7 1.01 -31.93 12.48
CA ALA A 7 -0.32 -32.19 11.94
C ALA A 7 -0.77 -33.62 12.32
N TYR A 8 -2.06 -33.83 12.58
CA TYR A 8 -2.65 -35.10 12.99
C TYR A 8 -2.28 -36.20 12.02
N ARG A 9 -2.46 -35.92 10.72
CA ARG A 9 -2.09 -36.83 9.61
C ARG A 9 -0.61 -37.17 9.48
N THR A 10 0.25 -36.47 10.21
CA THR A 10 1.71 -36.72 10.25
C THR A 10 2.16 -37.35 11.57
N LEU A 11 1.23 -37.70 12.47
CA LEU A 11 1.56 -38.59 13.59
C LEU A 11 1.70 -40.02 13.07
N ASP A 12 2.41 -40.87 13.81
CA ASP A 12 2.38 -42.31 13.58
C ASP A 12 0.94 -42.86 13.64
N SER A 13 0.66 -43.91 12.87
CA SER A 13 -0.70 -44.46 12.73
C SER A 13 -1.30 -44.94 14.06
N GLU A 14 -0.46 -45.43 14.97
CA GLU A 14 -0.88 -45.91 16.30
C GLU A 14 -1.41 -44.76 17.15
N THR A 15 -0.68 -43.65 17.24
CA THR A 15 -1.14 -42.44 17.93
C THR A 15 -2.36 -41.82 17.24
N GLN A 16 -2.44 -41.87 15.90
CA GLN A 16 -3.62 -41.41 15.18
C GLN A 16 -4.87 -42.25 15.53
N GLU A 17 -4.77 -43.57 15.56
CA GLU A 17 -5.88 -44.45 15.91
C GLU A 17 -6.29 -44.26 17.37
N TYR A 18 -5.31 -44.17 18.27
CA TYR A 18 -5.53 -43.87 19.68
C TYR A 18 -6.32 -42.58 19.90
N LEU A 19 -5.89 -41.47 19.29
CA LEU A 19 -6.58 -40.20 19.41
C LEU A 19 -7.95 -40.19 18.71
N HIS A 20 -8.11 -40.95 17.63
CA HIS A 20 -9.39 -41.12 16.97
C HIS A 20 -10.40 -41.78 17.90
N ASP A 21 -10.01 -42.87 18.57
CA ASP A 21 -10.87 -43.58 19.50
C ASP A 21 -11.18 -42.76 20.75
N VAL A 22 -10.17 -42.08 21.32
CA VAL A 22 -10.37 -41.13 22.43
C VAL A 22 -11.42 -40.08 22.07
N HIS A 23 -11.34 -39.51 20.86
CA HIS A 23 -12.30 -38.53 20.38
C HIS A 23 -13.70 -39.14 20.19
N LYS A 24 -13.78 -40.28 19.49
CA LYS A 24 -15.01 -40.99 19.16
C LYS A 24 -15.82 -41.39 20.39
N TYR A 25 -15.15 -41.78 21.48
CA TYR A 25 -15.80 -42.13 22.73
C TYR A 25 -15.87 -40.99 23.75
N ALA A 26 -15.42 -39.78 23.40
CA ALA A 26 -15.30 -38.64 24.30
C ALA A 26 -14.57 -38.99 25.61
N GLY A 27 -13.54 -39.83 25.50
CA GLY A 27 -12.77 -40.39 26.60
C GLY A 27 -13.50 -41.43 27.46
N LYS A 28 -14.72 -41.86 27.14
CA LYS A 28 -15.35 -42.98 27.86
C LYS A 28 -14.58 -44.27 27.57
N ARG A 29 -14.27 -45.05 28.62
CA ARG A 29 -13.47 -46.30 28.53
C ARG A 29 -12.04 -46.11 28.00
N CYS A 30 -11.52 -44.88 28.05
CA CYS A 30 -10.11 -44.59 27.78
C CYS A 30 -9.35 -44.41 29.10
N PRO A 31 -8.04 -44.72 29.15
CA PRO A 31 -7.23 -44.68 30.38
C PRO A 31 -6.95 -43.25 30.90
N GLY A 32 -7.38 -42.20 30.19
CA GLY A 32 -7.12 -40.81 30.56
C GLY A 32 -8.35 -39.93 30.77
N ILE A 33 -8.11 -38.68 31.16
CA ILE A 33 -9.12 -37.64 31.31
C ILE A 33 -9.29 -36.89 29.98
N TYR A 34 -10.49 -36.97 29.40
CA TYR A 34 -10.86 -36.19 28.22
C TYR A 34 -11.52 -34.87 28.62
N VAL A 35 -11.03 -33.78 28.02
CA VAL A 35 -11.53 -32.43 28.21
C VAL A 35 -11.82 -31.81 26.85
N GLU A 36 -13.10 -31.68 26.53
CA GLU A 36 -13.54 -30.95 25.34
C GLU A 36 -13.18 -29.47 25.47
N ALA A 37 -12.56 -28.90 24.43
CA ALA A 37 -12.20 -27.49 24.40
C ALA A 37 -13.24 -26.69 23.63
N ASN A 38 -13.75 -25.60 24.23
CA ASN A 38 -14.62 -24.70 23.48
C ASN A 38 -13.87 -24.08 22.29
N PRO A 39 -14.39 -24.19 21.06
CA PRO A 39 -13.75 -23.56 19.92
C PRO A 39 -13.79 -22.04 20.09
N PRO A 40 -12.65 -21.34 19.98
CA PRO A 40 -12.68 -19.89 19.87
C PRO A 40 -13.54 -19.45 18.67
N PRO A 41 -14.22 -18.29 18.77
CA PRO A 41 -15.09 -17.80 17.70
C PRO A 41 -14.33 -17.36 16.43
N TRP A 42 -12.98 -17.36 16.47
CA TRP A 42 -12.12 -16.87 15.41
C TRP A 42 -12.37 -17.52 14.05
N GLY A 43 -12.74 -18.80 13.98
CA GLY A 43 -13.07 -19.45 12.71
C GLY A 43 -14.24 -18.78 12.00
N LYS A 44 -15.32 -18.44 12.73
CA LYS A 44 -16.48 -17.73 12.18
C LYS A 44 -16.13 -16.30 11.78
N VAL A 45 -15.36 -15.61 12.63
CA VAL A 45 -14.88 -14.25 12.36
C VAL A 45 -14.02 -14.23 11.09
N ALA A 46 -13.13 -15.20 10.91
CA ALA A 46 -12.23 -15.27 9.76
C ALA A 46 -12.98 -15.54 8.44
N ILE A 47 -14.04 -16.37 8.44
CA ILE A 47 -14.90 -16.59 7.26
C ILE A 47 -15.58 -15.30 6.80
N GLY A 48 -15.98 -14.42 7.72
CA GLY A 48 -16.57 -13.12 7.37
C GLY A 48 -15.53 -12.08 7.01
N ALA A 49 -14.48 -11.95 7.84
CA ALA A 49 -13.46 -10.92 7.69
C ALA A 49 -12.63 -11.09 6.41
N GLY A 50 -12.37 -12.33 5.98
CA GLY A 50 -11.62 -12.61 4.75
C GLY A 50 -12.26 -11.97 3.51
N PRO A 51 -13.49 -12.36 3.12
CA PRO A 51 -14.21 -11.77 1.99
C PRO A 51 -14.44 -10.27 2.12
N THR A 52 -14.73 -9.76 3.34
CA THR A 52 -14.87 -8.31 3.57
C THR A 52 -13.57 -7.56 3.26
N LEU A 53 -12.42 -8.10 3.70
CA LEU A 53 -11.12 -7.52 3.39
C LEU A 53 -10.83 -7.53 1.89
N LEU A 54 -11.17 -8.63 1.20
CA LEU A 54 -11.04 -8.72 -0.27
C LEU A 54 -11.85 -7.63 -0.97
N LEU A 55 -13.11 -7.44 -0.54
CA LEU A 55 -14.00 -6.43 -1.13
C LEU A 55 -13.49 -5.01 -0.88
N ILE A 56 -13.06 -4.70 0.34
CA ILE A 56 -12.47 -3.39 0.67
C ILE A 56 -11.20 -3.17 -0.16
N GLY A 57 -10.33 -4.17 -0.23
CA GLY A 57 -9.10 -4.13 -1.03
C GLY A 57 -9.37 -3.82 -2.49
N LEU A 58 -10.37 -4.50 -3.07
CA LEU A 58 -10.83 -4.28 -4.43
C LEU A 58 -11.33 -2.84 -4.64
N VAL A 59 -12.29 -2.39 -3.82
CA VAL A 59 -12.87 -1.04 -3.94
C VAL A 59 -11.80 0.05 -3.83
N VAL A 60 -10.89 -0.06 -2.86
CA VAL A 60 -9.81 0.91 -2.66
C VAL A 60 -8.81 0.89 -3.83
N ALA A 61 -8.45 -0.30 -4.34
CA ALA A 61 -7.52 -0.39 -5.46
C ALA A 61 -8.09 0.21 -6.75
N PHE A 62 -9.38 -0.03 -7.05
CA PHE A 62 -10.06 0.53 -8.22
C PHE A 62 -10.29 2.04 -8.15
N ASN A 63 -10.38 2.62 -6.95
CA ASN A 63 -10.56 4.07 -6.75
C ASN A 63 -9.24 4.81 -6.44
N SER A 64 -8.10 4.13 -6.51
CA SER A 64 -6.81 4.72 -6.14
C SER A 64 -6.16 5.45 -7.32
N ASN A 65 -5.97 6.76 -7.19
CA ASN A 65 -5.19 7.58 -8.12
C ASN A 65 -3.66 7.43 -7.93
N LYS A 66 -3.21 6.57 -7.01
CA LYS A 66 -1.77 6.31 -6.79
C LYS A 66 -1.15 5.51 -7.95
N ASP A 67 0.15 5.26 -7.86
CA ASP A 67 0.86 4.42 -8.82
C ASP A 67 0.17 3.05 -8.99
N ALA A 68 0.02 2.59 -10.24
CA ALA A 68 -0.65 1.33 -10.56
C ALA A 68 0.02 0.15 -9.86
N TYR A 69 1.35 0.20 -9.70
CA TYR A 69 2.10 -0.79 -8.94
C TYR A 69 1.74 -0.78 -7.45
N ALA A 70 1.58 0.40 -6.85
CA ALA A 70 1.19 0.52 -5.45
C ALA A 70 -0.24 -0.01 -5.22
N ALA A 71 -1.18 0.32 -6.12
CA ALA A 71 -2.54 -0.21 -6.08
C ALA A 71 -2.56 -1.74 -6.27
N ALA A 72 -1.75 -2.27 -7.19
CA ALA A 72 -1.63 -3.71 -7.43
C ALA A 72 -0.99 -4.45 -6.24
N MET A 73 0.06 -3.90 -5.62
CA MET A 73 0.67 -4.47 -4.41
C MET A 73 -0.32 -4.49 -3.24
N PHE A 74 -1.09 -3.41 -3.06
CA PHE A 74 -2.12 -3.34 -2.05
C PHE A 74 -3.21 -4.41 -2.29
N LEU A 75 -3.70 -4.53 -3.53
CA LEU A 75 -4.66 -5.58 -3.89
C LEU A 75 -4.09 -6.97 -3.60
N ALA A 76 -2.85 -7.25 -4.01
CA ALA A 76 -2.21 -8.53 -3.77
C ALA A 76 -2.09 -8.86 -2.26
N ALA A 77 -1.73 -7.87 -1.43
CA ALA A 77 -1.66 -8.03 0.02
C ALA A 77 -3.04 -8.34 0.63
N THR A 78 -4.08 -7.62 0.21
CA THR A 78 -5.46 -7.88 0.67
C THR A 78 -5.97 -9.24 0.20
N VAL A 79 -5.60 -9.67 -1.02
CA VAL A 79 -5.91 -11.00 -1.55
C VAL A 79 -5.23 -12.10 -0.74
N LEU A 80 -3.92 -11.97 -0.50
CA LEU A 80 -3.17 -12.93 0.30
C LEU A 80 -3.79 -13.11 1.69
N LEU A 81 -4.01 -11.99 2.39
CA LEU A 81 -4.56 -12.02 3.75
C LEU A 81 -6.01 -12.49 3.76
N GLY A 82 -6.84 -12.01 2.82
CA GLY A 82 -8.26 -12.35 2.73
C GLY A 82 -8.50 -13.82 2.39
N VAL A 83 -7.75 -14.37 1.42
CA VAL A 83 -7.79 -15.79 1.06
C VAL A 83 -7.26 -16.64 2.23
N TRP A 84 -6.17 -16.22 2.88
CA TRP A 84 -5.63 -16.92 4.04
C TRP A 84 -6.64 -16.98 5.20
N LEU A 85 -7.27 -15.86 5.55
CA LEU A 85 -8.31 -15.80 6.59
C LEU A 85 -9.52 -16.67 6.23
N THR A 86 -9.97 -16.61 4.99
CA THR A 86 -11.09 -17.43 4.51
C THR A 86 -10.74 -18.91 4.60
N TRP A 87 -9.54 -19.30 4.15
CA TRP A 87 -9.04 -20.66 4.23
C TRP A 87 -8.90 -21.14 5.68
N PHE A 88 -8.36 -20.31 6.56
CA PHE A 88 -8.28 -20.61 7.99
C PHE A 88 -9.66 -20.86 8.59
N GLY A 89 -10.63 -20.00 8.27
CA GLY A 89 -12.02 -20.13 8.73
C GLY A 89 -12.70 -21.39 8.19
N LEU A 90 -12.51 -21.71 6.91
CA LEU A 90 -12.98 -22.96 6.30
C LEU A 90 -12.33 -24.19 6.93
N ARG A 91 -11.01 -24.14 7.22
CA ARG A 91 -10.29 -25.20 7.93
C ARG A 91 -10.87 -25.40 9.34
N ASP A 92 -11.15 -24.33 10.07
CA ASP A 92 -11.81 -24.40 11.39
C ASP A 92 -13.20 -25.04 11.29
N LEU A 93 -13.97 -24.68 10.26
CA LEU A 93 -15.31 -25.20 10.03
C LEU A 93 -15.29 -26.70 9.70
N MET A 94 -14.40 -27.12 8.81
CA MET A 94 -14.24 -28.53 8.41
C MET A 94 -13.63 -29.38 9.53
N ALA A 95 -12.71 -28.82 10.31
CA ALA A 95 -12.07 -29.52 11.43
C ALA A 95 -13.06 -29.94 12.54
N ARG A 96 -14.24 -29.30 12.61
CA ARG A 96 -15.31 -29.70 13.54
C ARG A 96 -15.88 -31.09 13.24
N GLY A 97 -15.72 -31.60 12.02
CA GLY A 97 -16.27 -32.90 11.63
C GLY A 97 -15.36 -34.10 11.86
N PHE A 98 -14.02 -33.92 11.82
CA PHE A 98 -13.09 -35.06 11.78
C PHE A 98 -12.20 -35.23 13.03
N TYR A 99 -11.70 -34.15 13.62
CA TYR A 99 -10.73 -34.23 14.73
C TYR A 99 -11.14 -33.44 15.97
N GLY A 100 -12.07 -32.48 15.82
CA GLY A 100 -12.59 -31.69 16.93
C GLY A 100 -11.53 -30.85 17.64
N ARG A 101 -11.87 -30.39 18.84
CA ARG A 101 -10.93 -29.70 19.74
C ARG A 101 -11.03 -30.29 21.12
N PHE A 102 -9.97 -30.90 21.59
CA PHE A 102 -9.95 -31.50 22.91
C PHE A 102 -8.54 -31.54 23.47
N THR A 103 -8.46 -31.65 24.78
CA THR A 103 -7.23 -32.03 25.45
C THR A 103 -7.47 -33.34 26.16
N TYR A 104 -6.54 -34.27 25.98
CA TYR A 104 -6.59 -35.57 26.60
C TYR A 104 -5.33 -35.78 27.43
N PHE A 105 -5.55 -36.18 28.68
CA PHE A 105 -4.51 -36.35 29.69
C PHE A 105 -4.43 -37.84 30.02
N ASP A 106 -3.35 -38.50 29.61
CA ASP A 106 -3.08 -39.88 30.02
C ASP A 106 -1.87 -39.93 30.97
N PRO A 107 -1.50 -41.12 31.49
CA PRO A 107 -0.45 -41.22 32.50
C PRO A 107 0.91 -40.63 32.06
N THR A 108 1.23 -40.67 30.76
CA THR A 108 2.57 -40.32 30.26
C THR A 108 2.59 -39.08 29.37
N HIS A 109 1.46 -38.68 28.80
CA HIS A 109 1.36 -37.64 27.80
C HIS A 109 0.10 -36.77 27.96
N VAL A 110 0.25 -35.52 27.54
CA VAL A 110 -0.86 -34.58 27.32
C VAL A 110 -0.97 -34.31 25.83
N TYR A 111 -2.12 -34.65 25.26
CA TYR A 111 -2.45 -34.44 23.85
C TYR A 111 -3.39 -33.25 23.73
N GLN A 112 -2.92 -32.15 23.16
CA GLN A 112 -3.74 -30.99 22.82
C GLN A 112 -4.07 -31.04 21.33
N VAL A 113 -5.30 -31.41 21.00
CA VAL A 113 -5.80 -31.51 19.63
C VAL A 113 -6.59 -30.24 19.29
N VAL A 114 -6.12 -29.50 18.29
CA VAL A 114 -6.75 -28.27 17.79
C VAL A 114 -6.97 -28.40 16.29
N GLY A 115 -8.06 -29.07 15.92
CA GLY A 115 -8.33 -29.39 14.52
C GLY A 115 -7.30 -30.39 13.99
N ASP A 116 -6.59 -30.03 12.91
CA ASP A 116 -5.52 -30.88 12.36
C ASP A 116 -4.19 -30.73 13.11
N ASP A 117 -4.06 -29.81 14.07
CA ASP A 117 -2.79 -29.61 14.78
C ASP A 117 -2.84 -30.36 16.13
N VAL A 118 -1.87 -31.26 16.36
CA VAL A 118 -1.73 -32.02 17.61
C VAL A 118 -0.42 -31.64 18.28
N THR A 119 -0.53 -31.16 19.51
CA THR A 119 0.61 -30.95 20.39
C THR A 119 0.65 -32.05 21.44
N VAL A 120 1.68 -32.88 21.40
CA VAL A 120 1.94 -33.91 22.40
C VAL A 120 3.01 -33.40 23.35
N THR A 121 2.74 -33.46 24.66
CA THR A 121 3.70 -33.11 25.71
C THR A 121 3.90 -34.30 26.62
N ASN A 122 5.15 -34.79 26.76
CA ASN A 122 5.48 -35.85 27.69
C ASN A 122 5.45 -35.29 29.13
N VAL A 123 4.69 -35.95 30.00
CA VAL A 123 4.47 -35.58 31.40
C VAL A 123 4.83 -36.69 32.38
N ALA A 124 5.47 -37.76 31.93
CA ALA A 124 5.91 -38.86 32.79
C ALA A 124 6.79 -38.35 33.95
N ASP A 125 7.67 -37.37 33.68
CA ASP A 125 8.57 -36.79 34.69
C ASP A 125 7.96 -35.57 35.43
N ALA A 126 6.64 -35.36 35.39
CA ALA A 126 6.01 -34.21 36.01
C ALA A 126 6.12 -34.28 37.54
N ARG A 127 6.89 -33.35 38.14
CA ARG A 127 7.09 -33.27 39.60
C ARG A 127 5.86 -32.78 40.34
N LYS A 128 5.06 -31.95 39.67
CA LYS A 128 3.84 -31.37 40.23
C LYS A 128 2.84 -31.07 39.12
N VAL A 129 1.60 -31.47 39.35
CA VAL A 129 0.44 -31.09 38.56
C VAL A 129 -0.51 -30.34 39.49
N ALA A 130 -1.02 -29.18 39.06
CA ALA A 130 -1.91 -28.37 39.90
C ALA A 130 -2.99 -27.65 39.09
N ALA A 131 -4.23 -27.66 39.55
CA ALA A 131 -5.30 -26.87 38.96
C ALA A 131 -5.11 -25.38 39.31
N LYS A 132 -5.00 -24.51 38.30
CA LYS A 132 -4.81 -23.06 38.51
C LYS A 132 -5.53 -22.24 37.46
N GLY A 133 -6.28 -21.22 37.88
CA GLY A 133 -6.74 -20.13 37.00
C GLY A 133 -7.44 -20.57 35.71
N GLY A 134 -8.31 -21.59 35.76
CA GLY A 134 -9.01 -22.09 34.58
C GLY A 134 -8.18 -23.04 33.70
N GLY A 135 -7.20 -23.74 34.28
CA GLY A 135 -6.40 -24.74 33.58
C GLY A 135 -5.59 -25.60 34.54
N VAL A 136 -4.61 -26.32 34.00
CA VAL A 136 -3.70 -27.20 34.74
C VAL A 136 -2.26 -26.77 34.47
N LEU A 137 -1.50 -26.55 35.53
CA LEU A 137 -0.08 -26.24 35.48
C LEU A 137 0.72 -27.53 35.73
N PHE A 138 1.57 -27.87 34.78
CA PHE A 138 2.55 -28.95 34.91
C PHE A 138 3.92 -28.35 35.22
N VAL A 139 4.63 -28.93 36.19
CA VAL A 139 6.00 -28.59 36.55
C VAL A 139 6.91 -29.77 36.21
N LEU A 140 7.53 -29.71 35.04
CA LEU A 140 8.53 -30.66 34.57
C LEU A 140 9.92 -30.28 35.12
N PRO A 141 10.93 -31.16 35.05
CA PRO A 141 12.27 -30.86 35.56
C PRO A 141 12.94 -29.64 34.90
N GLN A 142 12.60 -29.38 33.63
CA GLN A 142 13.23 -28.32 32.81
C GLN A 142 12.29 -27.16 32.48
N GLU A 143 10.96 -27.34 32.58
CA GLU A 143 10.00 -26.32 32.17
C GLU A 143 8.70 -26.39 32.96
N LYS A 144 7.94 -25.30 32.93
CA LYS A 144 6.55 -25.26 33.40
C LYS A 144 5.68 -24.97 32.19
N PHE A 145 4.61 -25.74 32.01
CA PHE A 145 3.64 -25.44 30.95
C PHE A 145 2.22 -25.50 31.48
N PHE A 146 1.37 -24.65 30.91
CA PHE A 146 0.00 -24.44 31.34
C PHE A 146 -0.97 -24.88 30.24
N VAL A 147 -1.95 -25.70 30.61
CA VAL A 147 -2.97 -26.21 29.71
C VAL A 147 -4.31 -25.58 30.09
N PRO A 148 -4.87 -24.68 29.23
CA PRO A 148 -6.14 -24.05 29.53
C PRO A 148 -7.29 -25.06 29.44
N ILE A 149 -8.21 -25.02 30.41
CA ILE A 149 -9.38 -25.89 30.50
C ILE A 149 -10.64 -25.02 30.64
N THR A 150 -11.53 -25.13 29.66
CA THR A 150 -12.69 -24.23 29.54
C THR A 150 -13.83 -24.53 30.52
N ARG A 151 -13.91 -25.73 31.09
CA ARG A 151 -14.95 -26.11 32.06
C ARG A 151 -14.44 -26.04 33.49
N ALA A 152 -15.16 -25.30 34.34
CA ALA A 152 -14.89 -25.24 35.78
C ALA A 152 -14.87 -26.65 36.39
N GLY A 153 -13.96 -26.90 37.34
CA GLY A 153 -13.80 -28.19 38.01
C GLY A 153 -13.02 -29.27 37.24
N ARG A 154 -12.94 -29.20 35.90
CA ARG A 154 -12.17 -30.19 35.13
C ARG A 154 -10.66 -30.14 35.40
N GLY A 155 -10.12 -28.98 35.74
CA GLY A 155 -8.72 -28.88 36.18
C GLY A 155 -8.43 -29.65 37.46
N GLN A 156 -9.35 -29.61 38.43
CA GLN A 156 -9.22 -30.37 39.68
C GLN A 156 -9.31 -31.87 39.44
N LEU A 157 -10.14 -32.30 38.48
CA LEU A 157 -10.22 -33.71 38.09
C LEU A 157 -8.90 -34.20 37.48
N VAL A 158 -8.25 -33.39 36.65
CA VAL A 158 -6.93 -33.72 36.07
C VAL A 158 -5.84 -33.74 37.14
N GLU A 159 -5.85 -32.78 38.07
CA GLU A 159 -4.93 -32.78 39.22
C GLU A 159 -5.06 -34.06 40.05
N ARG A 160 -6.29 -34.43 40.45
CA ARG A 160 -6.58 -35.68 41.18
C ARG A 160 -6.19 -36.93 40.39
N PHE A 161 -6.35 -36.90 39.07
CA PHE A 161 -5.92 -38.00 38.20
C PHE A 161 -4.41 -38.22 38.28
N TYR A 162 -3.59 -37.18 38.12
CA TYR A 162 -2.13 -37.34 38.23
C TYR A 162 -1.66 -37.59 39.67
N GLU A 163 -2.38 -37.11 40.69
CA GLU A 163 -2.13 -37.51 42.08
C GLU A 163 -2.37 -39.02 42.28
N ALA A 164 -3.45 -39.55 41.71
CA ALA A 164 -3.75 -40.99 41.75
C ALA A 164 -2.77 -41.84 40.94
N VAL A 165 -2.28 -41.36 39.79
CA VAL A 165 -1.23 -42.04 39.02
C VAL A 165 0.02 -42.22 39.89
N ARG A 166 0.51 -41.13 40.51
CA ARG A 166 1.71 -41.18 41.36
C ARG A 166 1.51 -42.09 42.58
N ASP A 167 0.34 -42.01 43.21
CA ASP A 167 0.00 -42.83 44.37
C ASP A 167 -0.06 -44.33 44.02
N LEU A 168 -0.57 -44.69 42.84
CA LEU A 168 -0.57 -46.08 42.35
C LEU A 168 0.85 -46.58 42.02
N GLU A 169 1.70 -45.76 41.42
CA GLU A 169 3.11 -46.09 41.11
C GLU A 169 3.93 -46.32 42.38
N GLU A 170 3.67 -45.54 43.43
CA GLU A 170 4.35 -45.62 44.74
C GLU A 170 3.64 -46.57 45.73
N HIS A 171 2.56 -47.24 45.33
CA HIS A 171 1.74 -48.03 46.24
C HIS A 171 2.47 -49.28 46.76
N ASP A 172 2.33 -49.58 48.05
CA ASP A 172 2.94 -50.76 48.68
C ASP A 172 2.35 -52.11 48.21
N ASP A 173 1.14 -52.12 47.64
CA ASP A 173 0.46 -53.35 47.24
C ASP A 173 0.90 -53.74 45.82
N PRO A 174 1.53 -54.92 45.64
CA PRO A 174 1.98 -55.42 44.33
C PRO A 174 0.92 -55.38 43.22
N LYS A 175 -0.35 -55.42 43.59
CA LYS A 175 -1.46 -55.40 42.62
C LYS A 175 -1.65 -54.04 41.94
N TRP A 176 -1.11 -52.96 42.51
CA TRP A 176 -1.32 -51.60 42.03
C TRP A 176 -0.07 -50.96 41.41
N ASN A 177 1.12 -51.30 41.91
CA ASN A 177 2.38 -50.69 41.46
C ASN A 177 2.97 -51.34 40.20
N TRP A 178 2.43 -52.46 39.71
CA TRP A 178 2.93 -53.20 38.53
C TRP A 178 1.87 -53.25 37.40
N LEU A 179 0.93 -52.30 37.40
CA LEU A 179 -0.05 -52.17 36.33
C LEU A 179 0.65 -51.76 35.02
N ASP A 180 0.12 -52.22 33.89
CA ASP A 180 0.48 -51.63 32.61
C ASP A 180 -0.04 -50.18 32.53
N LEU A 181 0.45 -49.41 31.55
CA LEU A 181 0.10 -47.99 31.46
C LEU A 181 -1.41 -47.76 31.21
N ALA A 182 -2.10 -48.70 30.56
CA ALA A 182 -3.52 -48.60 30.28
C ALA A 182 -4.33 -48.79 31.55
N ASP A 183 -4.09 -49.88 32.27
CA ASP A 183 -4.71 -50.20 33.55
C ASP A 183 -4.38 -49.15 34.61
N LEU A 184 -3.13 -48.67 34.67
CA LEU A 184 -2.72 -47.58 35.56
C LEU A 184 -3.58 -46.33 35.34
N GLY A 185 -3.74 -45.92 34.08
CA GLY A 185 -4.61 -44.79 33.74
C GLY A 185 -6.08 -45.06 34.06
N GLY A 186 -6.60 -46.25 33.73
CA GLY A 186 -7.98 -46.63 34.02
C GLY A 186 -8.31 -46.59 35.51
N VAL A 187 -7.44 -47.15 36.34
CA VAL A 187 -7.57 -47.16 37.80
C VAL A 187 -7.41 -45.74 38.36
N ALA A 188 -6.40 -44.99 37.94
CA ALA A 188 -6.19 -43.59 38.38
C ALA A 188 -7.40 -42.70 38.06
N LYS A 189 -8.00 -42.90 36.88
CA LYS A 189 -9.23 -42.21 36.48
C LYS A 189 -10.43 -42.59 37.35
N HIS A 190 -10.58 -43.86 37.69
CA HIS A 190 -11.63 -44.31 38.60
C HIS A 190 -11.46 -43.68 39.99
N VAL A 191 -10.24 -43.70 40.54
CA VAL A 191 -9.91 -43.06 41.83
C VAL A 191 -10.19 -41.55 41.78
N ALA A 192 -9.82 -40.86 40.70
CA ALA A 192 -10.04 -39.42 40.57
C ALA A 192 -11.53 -39.03 40.49
N ILE A 193 -12.38 -39.91 39.92
CA ILE A 193 -13.82 -39.68 39.76
C ILE A 193 -14.60 -40.12 41.01
N GLU A 194 -14.32 -41.32 41.52
CA GLU A 194 -15.11 -41.98 42.57
C GLU A 194 -14.51 -41.84 43.98
N GLY A 195 -13.22 -41.50 44.08
CA GLY A 195 -12.53 -41.24 45.35
C GLY A 195 -12.03 -42.48 46.09
N GLY A 196 -12.05 -43.67 45.46
CA GLY A 196 -11.55 -44.92 46.02
C GLY A 196 -11.00 -45.86 44.96
N TYR A 197 -10.25 -46.89 45.39
CA TYR A 197 -9.72 -47.90 44.48
C TYR A 197 -10.83 -48.86 44.01
N PRO A 198 -10.79 -49.31 42.75
CA PRO A 198 -11.67 -50.36 42.28
C PRO A 198 -11.35 -51.70 42.96
N ILE A 199 -12.28 -52.66 42.85
CA ILE A 199 -12.08 -54.02 43.38
C ILE A 199 -10.94 -54.74 42.61
N SER A 200 -10.81 -54.48 41.31
CA SER A 200 -9.75 -55.00 40.45
C SER A 200 -9.40 -53.99 39.35
N ALA A 201 -8.18 -54.03 38.82
CA ALA A 201 -7.76 -53.17 37.70
C ALA A 201 -8.66 -53.34 36.47
N GLN A 202 -9.03 -54.59 36.16
CA GLN A 202 -9.89 -54.95 35.02
C GLN A 202 -11.32 -54.41 35.13
N SER A 203 -11.77 -54.00 36.32
CA SER A 203 -13.12 -53.44 36.48
C SER A 203 -13.28 -52.05 35.86
N ALA A 204 -12.19 -51.42 35.42
CA ALA A 204 -12.20 -50.13 34.72
C ALA A 204 -12.84 -50.18 33.31
N ASP A 205 -13.14 -51.39 32.77
CA ASP A 205 -13.81 -51.61 31.47
C ASP A 205 -13.20 -50.75 30.36
N LEU A 206 -11.88 -50.86 30.20
CA LEU A 206 -11.11 -50.14 29.21
C LEU A 206 -11.32 -50.75 27.82
N ARG A 207 -11.47 -49.88 26.83
CA ARG A 207 -11.53 -50.27 25.42
C ARG A 207 -10.19 -50.13 24.71
N ILE A 208 -9.29 -49.34 25.29
CA ILE A 208 -7.94 -49.13 24.80
C ILE A 208 -7.01 -49.77 25.81
N ASP A 209 -6.36 -50.84 25.37
CA ASP A 209 -5.53 -51.77 26.12
C ASP A 209 -4.03 -51.57 25.83
N ASP A 210 -3.66 -50.81 24.80
CA ASP A 210 -2.28 -50.41 24.53
C ASP A 210 -2.18 -48.89 24.33
N LEU A 211 -1.18 -48.28 24.98
CA LEU A 211 -0.87 -46.87 24.79
C LEU A 211 0.32 -46.71 23.84
N PRO A 212 0.25 -45.76 22.89
CA PRO A 212 1.39 -45.49 22.01
C PRO A 212 2.60 -45.10 22.83
N ARG A 213 3.69 -45.87 22.69
CA ARG A 213 4.88 -45.72 23.54
C ARG A 213 5.57 -44.36 23.39
N GLU A 214 5.67 -43.87 22.16
CA GLU A 214 6.23 -42.56 21.85
C GLU A 214 5.59 -42.00 20.57
N PRO A 215 4.83 -40.89 20.66
CA PRO A 215 4.31 -40.21 19.49
C PRO A 215 5.42 -39.71 18.59
N ARG A 216 5.42 -40.13 17.32
CA ARG A 216 6.44 -39.78 16.33
C ARG A 216 5.81 -39.03 15.17
N ARG A 217 6.61 -38.14 14.58
CA ARG A 217 6.24 -37.48 13.34
C ARG A 217 6.62 -38.37 12.16
N ASP A 218 5.64 -38.92 11.48
CA ASP A 218 5.78 -39.66 10.23
C ASP A 218 5.30 -38.80 9.05
N GLY A 219 6.24 -38.03 8.47
CA GLY A 219 6.01 -37.28 7.23
C GLY A 219 6.02 -35.74 7.33
N SER A 220 5.85 -35.12 6.15
CA SER A 220 5.77 -33.67 5.99
C SER A 220 4.40 -33.28 5.44
N ALA A 221 3.70 -32.40 6.16
CA ALA A 221 2.47 -31.82 5.70
C ALA A 221 2.79 -30.65 4.76
N LEU A 222 2.61 -30.85 3.45
CA LEU A 222 2.61 -29.72 2.51
C LEU A 222 1.43 -28.80 2.85
N ASN A 223 1.71 -27.52 3.10
CA ASN A 223 0.68 -26.53 3.41
C ASN A 223 0.04 -26.01 2.11
N VAL A 224 -0.83 -26.82 1.52
CA VAL A 224 -1.55 -26.53 0.26
C VAL A 224 -2.25 -25.17 0.30
N GLY A 225 -2.78 -24.78 1.46
CA GLY A 225 -3.45 -23.49 1.64
C GLY A 225 -2.53 -22.29 1.42
N LEU A 226 -1.28 -22.35 1.90
CA LEU A 226 -0.30 -21.28 1.72
C LEU A 226 0.12 -21.14 0.25
N ILE A 227 0.34 -22.27 -0.43
CA ILE A 227 0.68 -22.30 -1.86
C ILE A 227 -0.46 -21.69 -2.69
N GLY A 228 -1.71 -22.10 -2.42
CA GLY A 228 -2.89 -21.56 -3.09
C GLY A 228 -3.07 -20.05 -2.86
N ALA A 229 -2.91 -19.59 -1.62
CA ALA A 229 -3.01 -18.16 -1.30
C ALA A 229 -1.92 -17.33 -1.99
N SER A 230 -0.70 -17.87 -2.07
CA SER A 230 0.44 -17.20 -2.72
C SER A 230 0.23 -17.09 -4.24
N ALA A 231 -0.26 -18.15 -4.88
CA ALA A 231 -0.61 -18.14 -6.30
C ALA A 231 -1.76 -17.14 -6.59
N ALA A 232 -2.80 -17.10 -5.75
CA ALA A 232 -3.90 -16.16 -5.89
C ALA A 232 -3.43 -14.70 -5.76
N ALA A 233 -2.54 -14.42 -4.80
CA ALA A 233 -1.97 -13.08 -4.62
C ALA A 233 -1.12 -12.65 -5.83
N LEU A 234 -0.31 -13.55 -6.39
CA LEU A 234 0.46 -13.28 -7.61
C LEU A 234 -0.44 -12.99 -8.81
N MET A 235 -1.50 -13.79 -9.01
CA MET A 235 -2.46 -13.56 -10.08
C MET A 235 -3.20 -12.22 -9.93
N ALA A 236 -3.61 -11.87 -8.70
CA ALA A 236 -4.23 -10.59 -8.40
C ALA A 236 -3.29 -9.40 -8.66
N PHE A 237 -2.00 -9.55 -8.33
CA PHE A 237 -0.98 -8.54 -8.65
C PHE A 237 -0.86 -8.32 -10.17
N LEU A 238 -0.66 -9.40 -10.94
CA LEU A 238 -0.53 -9.33 -12.39
C LEU A 238 -1.77 -8.74 -13.05
N PHE A 239 -2.96 -9.16 -12.62
CA PHE A 239 -4.23 -8.61 -13.08
C PHE A 239 -4.35 -7.11 -12.74
N GLY A 240 -3.99 -6.71 -11.51
CA GLY A 240 -4.00 -5.32 -11.08
C GLY A 240 -3.08 -4.44 -11.93
N VAL A 241 -1.86 -4.89 -12.24
CA VAL A 241 -0.93 -4.12 -13.10
C VAL A 241 -1.53 -3.87 -14.49
N VAL A 242 -2.13 -4.89 -15.10
CA VAL A 242 -2.73 -4.79 -16.45
C VAL A 242 -3.98 -3.90 -16.46
N THR A 243 -4.79 -3.95 -15.41
CA THR A 243 -6.08 -3.24 -15.35
C THR A 243 -5.99 -1.82 -14.80
N PHE A 244 -5.12 -1.57 -13.82
CA PHE A 244 -5.01 -0.25 -13.19
C PHE A 244 -4.21 0.76 -14.01
N GLN A 245 -3.28 0.31 -14.86
CA GLN A 245 -2.55 1.22 -15.76
C GLN A 245 -3.46 2.06 -16.67
N PRO A 246 -4.39 1.47 -17.46
CA PRO A 246 -5.28 2.25 -18.32
C PRO A 246 -6.27 3.10 -17.52
N MET A 247 -6.77 2.62 -16.38
CA MET A 247 -7.68 3.39 -15.53
C MET A 247 -7.01 4.64 -14.95
N ARG A 248 -5.78 4.51 -14.47
CA ARG A 248 -4.98 5.64 -13.98
C ARG A 248 -4.71 6.65 -15.09
N ASP A 249 -4.34 6.16 -16.28
CA ASP A 249 -4.06 7.02 -17.44
C ASP A 249 -5.29 7.86 -17.83
N ASN A 250 -6.49 7.26 -17.81
CA ASN A 250 -7.75 7.97 -18.02
C ASN A 250 -7.98 9.06 -16.96
N GLY A 251 -7.87 8.71 -15.67
CA GLY A 251 -8.08 9.66 -14.57
C GLY A 251 -7.10 10.83 -14.60
N LEU A 252 -5.81 10.56 -14.81
CA LEU A 252 -4.79 11.61 -14.94
C LEU A 252 -5.03 12.52 -16.15
N PHE A 253 -5.56 11.97 -17.24
CA PHE A 253 -5.89 12.77 -18.42
C PHE A 253 -7.11 13.66 -18.19
N ASP A 254 -8.15 13.16 -17.52
CA ASP A 254 -9.32 13.96 -17.15
C ASP A 254 -8.93 15.09 -16.18
N ASP A 255 -8.11 14.80 -15.17
CA ASP A 255 -7.54 15.80 -14.28
C ASP A 255 -6.72 16.84 -15.08
N ALA A 256 -5.90 16.38 -16.03
CA ALA A 256 -5.09 17.25 -16.87
C ALA A 256 -5.93 18.19 -17.77
N LYS A 257 -7.08 17.73 -18.28
CA LYS A 257 -8.03 18.58 -19.02
C LYS A 257 -8.56 19.70 -18.14
N THR A 258 -8.94 19.40 -16.90
CA THR A 258 -9.44 20.41 -15.95
C THR A 258 -8.36 21.41 -15.54
N GLY A 259 -7.10 20.98 -15.50
CA GLY A 259 -5.94 21.80 -15.18
C GLY A 259 -5.42 22.68 -16.32
N GLY A 260 -6.07 22.71 -17.48
CA GLY A 260 -5.68 23.55 -18.62
C GLY A 260 -4.32 23.17 -19.23
N ALA A 261 -3.61 24.16 -19.78
CA ALA A 261 -2.30 23.92 -20.39
C ALA A 261 -1.24 23.36 -19.42
N PRO A 262 -1.15 23.82 -18.15
CA PRO A 262 -0.21 23.26 -17.18
C PRO A 262 -0.51 21.79 -16.86
N GLY A 263 -1.79 21.44 -16.70
CA GLY A 263 -2.23 20.06 -16.48
C GLY A 263 -1.86 19.14 -17.65
N LEU A 264 -2.18 19.54 -18.87
CA LEU A 264 -1.85 18.79 -20.10
C LEU A 264 -0.32 18.61 -20.27
N ARG A 265 0.48 19.63 -19.97
CA ARG A 265 1.95 19.53 -20.00
C ARG A 265 2.47 18.56 -18.96
N SER A 266 2.00 18.65 -17.71
CA SER A 266 2.37 17.71 -16.65
C SER A 266 2.04 16.26 -17.04
N TYR A 267 0.87 16.03 -17.66
CA TYR A 267 0.49 14.72 -18.17
C TYR A 267 1.42 14.23 -19.28
N LEU A 268 1.82 15.12 -20.21
CA LEU A 268 2.74 14.79 -21.31
C LEU A 268 4.19 14.56 -20.85
N MET A 269 4.62 15.15 -19.73
CA MET A 269 5.95 14.93 -19.15
C MET A 269 6.13 13.50 -18.62
N ASP A 270 5.06 12.83 -18.19
CA ASP A 270 5.14 11.43 -17.75
C ASP A 270 5.08 10.47 -18.96
N GLU A 271 6.20 9.82 -19.28
CA GLU A 271 6.32 8.87 -20.39
C GLU A 271 5.47 7.61 -20.21
N ARG A 272 5.01 7.34 -18.99
CA ARG A 272 4.17 6.17 -18.69
C ARG A 272 2.74 6.35 -19.21
N ASN A 273 2.31 7.60 -19.40
CA ASN A 273 1.00 7.93 -19.96
C ASN A 273 1.07 7.76 -21.47
N LYS A 274 0.29 6.81 -22.02
CA LYS A 274 0.41 6.40 -23.43
C LYS A 274 -0.90 6.55 -24.20
N SER A 275 -2.03 6.31 -23.54
CA SER A 275 -3.33 6.20 -24.20
C SER A 275 -3.77 7.53 -24.80
N HIS A 276 -3.58 8.64 -24.08
CA HIS A 276 -4.12 9.95 -24.46
C HIS A 276 -3.07 10.98 -24.87
N ARG A 277 -1.81 10.58 -25.10
CA ARG A 277 -0.74 11.54 -25.47
C ARG A 277 -1.08 12.35 -26.71
N THR A 278 -1.63 11.70 -27.75
CA THR A 278 -2.00 12.36 -29.00
C THR A 278 -3.12 13.36 -28.79
N GLU A 279 -4.16 12.99 -28.02
CA GLU A 279 -5.28 13.87 -27.68
C GLU A 279 -4.81 15.05 -26.81
N ALA A 280 -3.98 14.80 -25.78
CA ALA A 280 -3.40 15.85 -24.95
C ALA A 280 -2.57 16.86 -25.76
N LYS A 281 -1.78 16.38 -26.74
CA LYS A 281 -1.06 17.26 -27.68
C LYS A 281 -2.00 18.08 -28.55
N GLN A 282 -3.11 17.50 -29.02
CA GLN A 282 -4.11 18.20 -29.82
C GLN A 282 -4.91 19.23 -29.02
N LEU A 283 -5.20 18.96 -27.75
CA LEU A 283 -5.85 19.92 -26.86
C LEU A 283 -4.91 21.08 -26.51
N LEU A 284 -3.66 20.77 -26.17
CA LEU A 284 -2.65 21.79 -25.89
C LEU A 284 -2.41 22.66 -27.13
N ALA A 285 -2.31 22.05 -28.30
CA ALA A 285 -2.25 22.70 -29.60
C ALA A 285 -3.39 23.71 -29.84
N ALA A 286 -4.63 23.27 -29.62
CA ALA A 286 -5.81 24.10 -29.83
C ALA A 286 -5.81 25.36 -28.94
N MET A 287 -5.17 25.29 -27.76
CA MET A 287 -5.01 26.45 -26.89
C MET A 287 -4.04 27.51 -27.46
N TYR A 288 -3.06 27.12 -28.29
CA TYR A 288 -2.16 28.05 -28.97
C TYR A 288 -2.71 28.61 -30.28
N ASP A 289 -3.63 27.91 -30.94
CA ASP A 289 -4.13 28.28 -32.27
C ASP A 289 -4.74 29.69 -32.28
N ALA A 290 -5.54 30.04 -31.26
CA ALA A 290 -6.16 31.36 -31.16
C ALA A 290 -5.13 32.51 -30.93
N PRO A 291 -4.21 32.42 -29.95
CA PRO A 291 -3.11 33.39 -29.82
C PRO A 291 -2.25 33.50 -31.09
N ILE A 292 -1.87 32.39 -31.72
CA ILE A 292 -1.08 32.39 -32.95
C ILE A 292 -1.82 33.12 -34.08
N ALA A 293 -3.10 32.79 -34.31
CA ALA A 293 -3.93 33.45 -35.31
C ALA A 293 -4.09 34.94 -35.02
N LYS A 294 -4.24 35.31 -33.74
CA LYS A 294 -4.30 36.71 -33.31
C LYS A 294 -3.00 37.44 -33.67
N VAL A 295 -1.83 36.91 -33.30
CA VAL A 295 -0.52 37.50 -33.67
C VAL A 295 -0.37 37.66 -35.18
N LYS A 296 -0.75 36.65 -35.96
CA LYS A 296 -0.64 36.69 -37.43
C LYS A 296 -1.57 37.73 -38.07
N SER A 297 -2.75 37.97 -37.49
CA SER A 297 -3.78 38.86 -38.05
C SER A 297 -3.72 40.31 -37.55
N THR A 298 -3.06 40.57 -36.42
CA THR A 298 -3.02 41.91 -35.82
C THR A 298 -1.67 42.58 -36.04
N GLY A 299 -1.63 43.87 -36.43
CA GLY A 299 -0.40 44.66 -36.47
C GLY A 299 -0.13 45.38 -37.80
N PRO A 300 0.87 46.27 -37.84
CA PRO A 300 1.15 47.09 -39.01
C PRO A 300 1.80 46.28 -40.14
N PRO A 301 1.40 46.37 -41.42
CA PRO A 301 1.97 45.59 -42.51
C PRO A 301 3.51 45.61 -42.58
N GLU A 302 4.12 46.76 -42.27
CA GLU A 302 5.56 46.97 -42.24
C GLU A 302 6.31 46.13 -41.20
N GLN A 303 5.62 45.59 -40.18
CA GLN A 303 6.19 44.74 -39.13
C GLN A 303 5.84 43.25 -39.28
N ALA A 304 5.38 42.82 -40.48
CA ALA A 304 4.94 41.45 -40.72
C ALA A 304 5.99 40.38 -40.33
N ALA A 305 7.27 40.62 -40.66
CA ALA A 305 8.34 39.68 -40.37
C ALA A 305 8.50 39.38 -38.86
N VAL A 306 8.42 40.41 -38.01
CA VAL A 306 8.56 40.25 -36.55
C VAL A 306 7.34 39.52 -35.96
N ARG A 307 6.15 39.75 -36.52
CA ARG A 307 4.94 39.00 -36.12
C ARG A 307 5.01 37.54 -36.51
N GLU A 308 5.48 37.24 -37.72
CA GLU A 308 5.73 35.87 -38.15
C GLU A 308 6.76 35.19 -37.26
N ALA A 309 7.83 35.89 -36.88
CA ALA A 309 8.83 35.38 -35.94
C ALA A 309 8.23 35.10 -34.54
N PHE A 310 7.38 36.00 -34.03
CA PHE A 310 6.71 35.79 -32.75
C PHE A 310 5.69 34.65 -32.82
N ALA A 311 4.95 34.53 -33.91
CA ALA A 311 4.05 33.40 -34.14
C ALA A 311 4.81 32.07 -34.24
N ALA A 312 5.97 32.05 -34.92
CA ALA A 312 6.84 30.89 -34.98
C ALA A 312 7.43 30.52 -33.61
N LEU A 313 7.74 31.52 -32.76
CA LEU A 313 8.08 31.28 -31.37
C LEU A 313 6.93 30.61 -30.61
N LEU A 314 5.70 31.10 -30.74
CA LEU A 314 4.53 30.45 -30.11
C LEU A 314 4.32 29.01 -30.61
N GLU A 315 4.51 28.78 -31.92
CA GLU A 315 4.43 27.44 -32.52
C GLU A 315 5.50 26.50 -31.95
N SER A 316 6.72 26.96 -31.68
CA SER A 316 7.76 26.11 -31.09
C SER A 316 7.46 25.73 -29.64
N LEU A 317 6.77 26.60 -28.89
CA LEU A 317 6.39 26.34 -27.50
C LEU A 317 5.31 25.27 -27.37
N ARG A 318 4.47 25.08 -28.40
CA ARG A 318 3.39 24.08 -28.43
C ARG A 318 3.89 22.67 -28.12
N ASP A 319 5.04 22.30 -28.67
CA ASP A 319 5.63 20.96 -28.50
C ASP A 319 6.74 20.91 -27.45
N ALA A 320 7.18 22.07 -26.94
CA ALA A 320 8.22 22.14 -25.91
C ALA A 320 7.71 21.55 -24.58
N PRO A 321 8.49 20.71 -23.88
CA PRO A 321 8.11 20.20 -22.56
C PRO A 321 7.81 21.32 -21.56
N GLN A 322 8.63 22.37 -21.57
CA GLN A 322 8.44 23.59 -20.76
C GLN A 322 8.34 24.80 -21.70
N PRO A 323 7.30 25.64 -21.62
CA PRO A 323 7.10 26.75 -22.54
C PRO A 323 7.82 28.00 -22.03
N VAL A 324 9.14 27.93 -21.95
CA VAL A 324 9.94 28.98 -21.34
C VAL A 324 10.45 29.94 -22.41
N VAL A 325 10.17 31.24 -22.23
CA VAL A 325 10.63 32.32 -23.12
C VAL A 325 11.50 33.27 -22.32
N SER A 326 12.73 33.50 -22.79
CA SER A 326 13.64 34.48 -22.19
C SER A 326 13.41 35.87 -22.79
N ILE A 327 13.37 36.89 -21.93
CA ILE A 327 13.33 38.29 -22.33
C ILE A 327 14.59 38.99 -21.83
N SER A 328 15.30 39.67 -22.72
CA SER A 328 16.41 40.58 -22.39
C SER A 328 16.02 42.01 -22.75
N VAL A 329 16.32 42.93 -21.85
CA VAL A 329 16.09 44.37 -22.02
C VAL A 329 17.41 45.05 -21.73
N THR A 330 17.87 45.90 -22.65
CA THR A 330 19.14 46.61 -22.56
C THR A 330 18.93 48.09 -22.86
N GLU A 331 19.22 48.96 -21.89
CA GLU A 331 19.24 50.42 -22.03
C GLU A 331 20.68 50.87 -22.35
N ALA A 332 20.88 51.54 -23.48
CA ALA A 332 22.16 52.14 -23.83
C ALA A 332 22.33 53.51 -23.17
N GLY A 333 23.50 53.76 -22.57
CA GLY A 333 23.88 55.02 -21.92
C GLY A 333 24.41 54.83 -20.50
N ASP A 334 24.74 55.94 -19.82
CA ASP A 334 25.33 55.95 -18.46
C ASP A 334 24.39 56.57 -17.40
N ALA A 335 23.09 56.43 -17.59
CA ALA A 335 22.10 57.00 -16.67
C ALA A 335 22.02 56.20 -15.36
N ASN A 336 21.91 56.90 -14.22
CA ASN A 336 21.65 56.25 -12.93
C ASN A 336 20.32 55.47 -12.97
N GLY A 337 20.32 54.21 -12.51
CA GLY A 337 19.11 53.39 -12.39
C GLY A 337 18.73 52.54 -13.61
N ILE A 338 19.61 52.40 -14.60
CA ILE A 338 19.40 51.54 -15.80
C ILE A 338 18.88 50.15 -15.42
N THR A 339 19.57 49.44 -14.52
CA THR A 339 19.20 48.06 -14.14
C THR A 339 17.78 47.95 -13.58
N ALA A 340 17.33 48.94 -12.81
CA ALA A 340 15.97 48.95 -12.25
C ALA A 340 14.92 49.14 -13.36
N ARG A 341 15.21 50.00 -14.34
CA ARG A 341 14.32 50.28 -15.48
C ARG A 341 14.25 49.12 -16.47
N GLU A 342 15.39 48.51 -16.78
CA GLU A 342 15.46 47.27 -17.58
C GLU A 342 14.65 46.15 -16.93
N GLN A 343 14.84 45.93 -15.63
CA GLN A 343 14.14 44.91 -14.87
C GLN A 343 12.63 45.18 -14.81
N GLN A 344 12.23 46.45 -14.61
CA GLN A 344 10.82 46.84 -14.62
C GLN A 344 10.21 46.59 -15.99
N LEU A 345 10.81 47.10 -17.07
CA LEU A 345 10.31 46.92 -18.43
C LEU A 345 10.22 45.45 -18.82
N ARG A 346 11.21 44.63 -18.43
CA ARG A 346 11.17 43.18 -18.66
C ARG A 346 9.97 42.52 -18.00
N THR A 347 9.69 42.87 -16.75
CA THR A 347 8.57 42.34 -15.97
C THR A 347 7.24 42.77 -16.58
N ASP A 348 7.13 44.06 -16.89
CA ASP A 348 6.00 44.68 -17.58
C ASP A 348 5.68 44.02 -18.93
N LEU A 349 6.71 43.71 -19.72
CA LEU A 349 6.57 43.01 -20.99
C LEU A 349 6.15 41.55 -20.79
N ALA A 350 6.77 40.83 -19.85
CA ALA A 350 6.40 39.46 -19.51
C ALA A 350 4.92 39.36 -19.09
N ASP A 351 4.45 40.27 -18.24
CA ASP A 351 3.06 40.31 -17.80
C ASP A 351 2.10 40.64 -18.94
N ALA A 352 2.46 41.62 -19.77
CA ALA A 352 1.65 42.03 -20.91
C ALA A 352 1.55 40.88 -21.94
N PHE A 353 2.67 40.25 -22.29
CA PHE A 353 2.68 39.08 -23.18
C PHE A 353 1.91 37.91 -22.58
N GLY A 354 2.07 37.65 -21.28
CA GLY A 354 1.33 36.61 -20.56
C GLY A 354 -0.18 36.85 -20.59
N LEU A 355 -0.64 38.09 -20.40
CA LEU A 355 -2.07 38.43 -20.53
C LEU A 355 -2.58 38.31 -21.97
N PHE A 356 -1.76 38.66 -22.95
CA PHE A 356 -2.15 38.62 -24.35
C PHE A 356 -2.26 37.19 -24.91
N VAL A 357 -1.26 36.35 -24.61
CA VAL A 357 -1.18 34.97 -25.09
C VAL A 357 -2.00 34.04 -24.21
N GLY A 358 -1.96 34.25 -22.89
CA GLY A 358 -2.49 33.34 -21.87
C GLY A 358 -1.38 32.98 -20.88
N ARG A 359 -1.55 33.35 -19.61
CA ARG A 359 -0.52 33.20 -18.56
C ARG A 359 -0.10 31.74 -18.33
N GLU A 360 -0.97 30.82 -18.70
CA GLU A 360 -0.76 29.38 -18.57
C GLU A 360 0.00 28.75 -19.76
N LEU A 361 0.13 29.49 -20.87
CA LEU A 361 0.77 29.01 -22.09
C LEU A 361 2.26 29.36 -22.17
N ILE A 362 2.75 30.34 -21.42
CA ILE A 362 4.15 30.77 -21.48
C ILE A 362 4.64 31.15 -20.09
N ALA A 363 5.82 30.67 -19.74
CA ALA A 363 6.59 31.15 -18.60
C ALA A 363 7.73 32.05 -19.10
N PHE A 364 7.79 33.28 -18.58
CA PHE A 364 8.88 34.19 -18.91
C PHE A 364 9.99 34.13 -17.87
N VAL A 365 11.24 34.04 -18.33
CA VAL A 365 12.42 33.94 -17.44
C VAL A 365 13.49 34.97 -17.81
N LYS A 366 14.39 35.23 -16.86
CA LYS A 366 15.62 35.96 -17.15
C LYS A 366 16.47 35.14 -18.13
N ASN A 367 17.04 35.82 -19.11
CA ASN A 367 17.97 35.22 -20.05
C ASN A 367 19.23 34.66 -19.33
N PRO A 368 19.68 33.43 -19.65
CA PRO A 368 21.00 32.94 -19.21
C PRO A 368 22.12 33.82 -19.75
N ASP A 369 23.18 34.03 -18.96
CA ASP A 369 24.28 34.93 -19.34
C ASP A 369 25.06 34.44 -20.59
N ASP A 370 24.98 33.14 -20.91
CA ASP A 370 25.68 32.48 -22.00
C ASP A 370 24.87 32.35 -23.30
N LYS A 371 23.59 32.75 -23.30
CA LYS A 371 22.68 32.58 -24.44
C LYS A 371 22.02 33.88 -24.83
N LYS A 372 21.53 33.96 -26.06
CA LYS A 372 20.68 35.10 -26.49
C LYS A 372 19.25 34.89 -26.03
N ALA A 373 18.53 36.00 -25.84
CA ALA A 373 17.13 35.89 -25.44
C ALA A 373 16.23 35.57 -26.64
N HIS A 374 15.08 34.96 -26.38
CA HIS A 374 14.05 34.77 -27.40
C HIS A 374 13.48 36.13 -27.84
N ILE A 375 13.39 37.07 -26.90
CA ILE A 375 12.95 38.45 -27.12
C ILE A 375 14.03 39.38 -26.58
N GLU A 376 14.65 40.18 -27.44
CA GLU A 376 15.66 41.18 -27.06
C GLU A 376 15.12 42.57 -27.39
N VAL A 377 15.13 43.46 -26.40
CA VAL A 377 14.75 44.86 -26.54
C VAL A 377 15.96 45.71 -26.22
N THR A 378 16.45 46.47 -27.19
CA THR A 378 17.49 47.47 -26.98
C THR A 378 16.89 48.85 -27.14
N TYR A 379 17.16 49.76 -26.20
CA TYR A 379 16.67 51.14 -26.31
C TYR A 379 17.68 52.15 -25.78
N THR A 380 17.62 53.37 -26.29
CA THR A 380 18.48 54.48 -25.90
C THR A 380 17.60 55.64 -25.46
N VAL A 381 17.86 56.16 -24.26
CA VAL A 381 17.18 57.36 -23.74
C VAL A 381 18.13 58.55 -23.92
N PRO A 382 17.81 59.53 -24.77
CA PRO A 382 18.65 60.70 -24.94
C PRO A 382 18.66 61.57 -23.66
N PRO A 383 19.71 62.37 -23.43
CA PRO A 383 19.85 63.17 -22.21
C PRO A 383 18.71 64.18 -21.99
N ASP A 384 18.11 64.65 -23.08
CA ASP A 384 16.98 65.59 -23.06
C ASP A 384 15.62 64.91 -22.79
N GLY A 385 15.58 63.57 -22.77
CA GLY A 385 14.37 62.76 -22.61
C GLY A 385 13.33 62.96 -23.72
N ALA A 386 13.71 63.57 -24.84
CA ALA A 386 12.76 64.00 -25.86
C ALA A 386 12.16 62.81 -26.62
N ALA A 387 12.99 61.85 -27.03
CA ALA A 387 12.56 60.72 -27.82
C ALA A 387 13.38 59.45 -27.56
N VAL A 388 12.71 58.35 -27.22
CA VAL A 388 13.39 57.05 -27.00
C VAL A 388 13.52 56.34 -28.34
N GLU A 389 14.75 56.01 -28.73
CA GLU A 389 15.02 55.12 -29.86
C GLU A 389 15.08 53.68 -29.36
N TRP A 390 14.41 52.75 -30.05
CA TRP A 390 14.36 51.36 -29.63
C TRP A 390 14.33 50.37 -30.79
N LYS A 391 14.74 49.14 -30.52
CA LYS A 391 14.79 48.01 -31.44
C LYS A 391 14.33 46.74 -30.73
N LEU A 392 13.60 45.91 -31.46
CA LEU A 392 13.13 44.60 -31.01
C LEU A 392 13.71 43.51 -31.91
N ALA A 393 14.21 42.45 -31.30
CA ALA A 393 14.61 41.23 -31.97
C ALA A 393 13.85 40.03 -31.41
N VAL A 394 13.31 39.19 -32.29
CA VAL A 394 12.59 37.96 -31.91
C VAL A 394 13.26 36.75 -32.55
N ARG A 395 13.44 35.68 -31.77
CA ARG A 395 14.04 34.40 -32.18
C ARG A 395 13.15 33.24 -31.74
N THR A 396 13.07 32.19 -32.56
CA THR A 396 12.36 30.95 -32.20
C THR A 396 13.13 30.09 -31.19
N THR A 397 14.47 30.17 -31.23
CA THR A 397 15.38 29.50 -30.29
C THR A 397 16.51 30.46 -29.90
N PRO A 398 17.15 30.29 -28.72
CA PRO A 398 18.25 31.16 -28.28
C PRO A 398 19.41 31.25 -29.27
N ASP A 399 19.74 30.15 -29.95
CA ASP A 399 20.86 30.09 -30.90
C ASP A 399 20.45 30.42 -32.35
N GLY A 400 19.16 30.67 -32.57
CA GLY A 400 18.60 30.93 -33.90
C GLY A 400 18.84 32.36 -34.41
N PRO A 401 18.64 32.59 -35.72
CA PRO A 401 18.65 33.95 -36.27
C PRO A 401 17.54 34.80 -35.65
N ALA A 402 17.81 36.09 -35.49
CA ALA A 402 16.80 37.07 -35.06
C ALA A 402 16.14 37.70 -36.27
N VAL A 403 14.83 37.91 -36.13
CA VAL A 403 14.11 38.87 -36.95
C VAL A 403 14.01 40.17 -36.17
N GLU A 404 14.57 41.23 -36.73
CA GLU A 404 14.75 42.51 -36.05
C GLU A 404 13.87 43.59 -36.67
N THR A 405 13.31 44.47 -35.84
CA THR A 405 12.69 45.71 -36.32
C THR A 405 13.78 46.69 -36.77
N PRO A 406 13.50 47.57 -37.77
CA PRO A 406 14.30 48.79 -37.92
C PRO A 406 14.18 49.64 -36.65
N PRO A 407 15.18 50.48 -36.32
CA PRO A 407 15.08 51.40 -35.18
C PRO A 407 13.80 52.23 -35.26
N GLN A 408 13.08 52.29 -34.15
CA GLN A 408 11.84 53.04 -33.99
C GLN A 408 12.07 54.18 -33.00
N THR A 409 11.34 55.27 -33.16
CA THR A 409 11.41 56.43 -32.26
C THR A 409 10.04 56.69 -31.66
N MET A 410 9.97 56.96 -30.36
CA MET A 410 8.72 57.35 -29.70
C MET A 410 8.93 58.60 -28.81
N PRO A 411 7.92 59.48 -28.69
CA PRO A 411 8.01 60.64 -27.81
C PRO A 411 7.90 60.25 -26.32
N GLY A 412 8.81 60.77 -25.49
CA GLY A 412 8.66 60.78 -24.03
C GLY A 412 8.83 59.45 -23.28
N ALA A 413 8.34 59.45 -22.03
CA ALA A 413 8.70 58.57 -20.92
C ALA A 413 8.62 57.05 -21.17
N GLN A 414 9.42 56.29 -20.42
CA GLN A 414 9.54 54.82 -20.51
C GLN A 414 8.23 54.04 -20.43
N THR A 415 7.20 54.55 -19.75
CA THR A 415 5.88 53.90 -19.66
C THR A 415 5.23 53.72 -21.04
N GLY A 416 5.58 54.57 -22.02
CA GLY A 416 5.18 54.45 -23.42
C GLY A 416 5.88 53.32 -24.18
N LEU A 417 7.08 52.88 -23.74
CA LEU A 417 7.90 51.91 -24.47
C LEU A 417 7.24 50.55 -24.54
N LYS A 418 6.65 50.10 -23.42
CA LYS A 418 5.83 48.90 -23.37
C LYS A 418 4.73 48.92 -24.42
N ASN A 419 3.98 50.02 -24.50
CA ASN A 419 2.88 50.17 -25.45
C ASN A 419 3.38 50.25 -26.90
N ALA A 420 4.51 50.93 -27.16
CA ALA A 420 5.11 50.98 -28.48
C ALA A 420 5.53 49.58 -28.96
N ILE A 421 6.22 48.81 -28.11
CA ILE A 421 6.60 47.41 -28.40
C ILE A 421 5.35 46.56 -28.66
N PHE A 422 4.32 46.67 -27.80
CA PHE A 422 3.07 45.92 -27.98
C PHE A 422 2.33 46.30 -29.25
N GLN A 423 2.29 47.59 -29.60
CA GLN A 423 1.63 48.08 -30.80
C GLN A 423 2.37 47.63 -32.07
N THR A 424 3.69 47.54 -32.02
CA THR A 424 4.52 46.99 -33.12
C THR A 424 4.23 45.51 -33.36
N ILE A 425 4.14 44.69 -32.30
CA ILE A 425 3.93 43.24 -32.44
C ILE A 425 2.44 42.92 -32.69
N PHE A 426 1.51 43.55 -31.98
CA PHE A 426 0.11 43.14 -31.94
C PHE A 426 -0.89 44.21 -32.42
N GLY A 427 -0.40 45.34 -32.94
CA GLY A 427 -1.25 46.41 -33.47
C GLY A 427 -2.15 47.11 -32.45
N GLN A 428 -1.93 46.87 -31.15
CA GLN A 428 -2.76 47.39 -30.06
C GLN A 428 -1.90 47.71 -28.84
N PRO A 429 -2.34 48.62 -27.96
CA PRO A 429 -1.61 48.92 -26.72
C PRO A 429 -1.53 47.68 -25.82
N ALA A 430 -0.57 47.69 -24.88
CA ALA A 430 -0.43 46.60 -23.92
C ALA A 430 -1.70 46.48 -23.05
N PRO A 431 -2.17 45.26 -22.77
CA PRO A 431 -3.28 45.07 -21.83
C PRO A 431 -2.91 45.68 -20.48
N VAL A 432 -3.86 46.36 -19.85
CA VAL A 432 -3.69 46.90 -18.51
C VAL A 432 -3.58 45.71 -17.56
N VAL A 433 -2.40 45.54 -16.96
CA VAL A 433 -2.19 44.55 -15.91
C VAL A 433 -2.97 45.03 -14.69
N PRO A 434 -4.01 44.31 -14.24
CA PRO A 434 -4.68 44.69 -13.01
C PRO A 434 -3.67 44.64 -11.87
N PRO A 435 -3.73 45.59 -10.91
CA PRO A 435 -2.87 45.50 -9.74
C PRO A 435 -3.07 44.12 -9.08
N PRO A 436 -2.02 43.54 -8.48
CA PRO A 436 -2.17 42.28 -7.75
C PRO A 436 -3.31 42.47 -6.75
N VAL A 437 -4.35 41.65 -6.89
CA VAL A 437 -5.41 41.59 -5.87
C VAL A 437 -4.75 40.92 -4.68
N PHE A 438 -4.31 41.72 -3.73
CA PHE A 438 -3.93 41.21 -2.43
C PHE A 438 -5.19 40.66 -1.81
N ASP A 439 -5.30 39.34 -1.74
CA ASP A 439 -6.36 38.71 -0.98
C ASP A 439 -6.04 39.02 0.50
N ASP A 440 -6.85 39.89 1.10
CA ASP A 440 -6.73 40.32 2.50
C ASP A 440 -6.98 39.17 3.51
N THR A 441 -7.09 37.92 3.03
CA THR A 441 -7.29 36.72 3.85
C THR A 441 -6.09 36.37 4.72
N GLY A 442 -4.92 37.00 4.53
CA GLY A 442 -3.81 36.95 5.47
C GLY A 442 -3.11 35.59 5.60
N ASP A 443 -3.47 34.61 4.79
CA ASP A 443 -2.80 33.30 4.74
C ASP A 443 -1.70 33.35 3.67
N TRP A 444 -0.45 33.51 4.13
CA TRP A 444 0.78 33.37 3.34
C TRP A 444 1.33 31.95 3.40
#